data_AF-A0AA41APP8-F1
#
_entry.id   AF-A0AA41APP8-F1
#
_cell.length_a   1.000
_cell.length_b   1.000
_cell.length_c   1.000
_cell.angle_alpha   90.00
_cell.angle_beta   90.00
_cell.angle_gamma   90.00
#
_symmetry.space_group_name_H-M   'P 1'
#
loop_
_entity.id
_entity.type
_entity.pdbx_description
1 polymer ?
#
loop_
_entity_poly.entity_id
_entity_poly.type
_entity_poly.pdbx_seq_one_letter_code
_entity_poly.pdbx_strand_id
1 'polypeptide(L)'
;MTPAGDPRPRERRPAMSSQPTAPPPRRGGAGRVVRGAVRVLAAAGLAVDAYLHAHLADRYDAIASSVGQGTLFRLEAALAALAALLVLLWRRLPGDLFAASVAVGGLALLLVYRYVDVGELGPIPDMYEPVWYGEKEVTAVAQAVAALATLFLLLVRPRGGRGR
;
A
#
# COMPACT_ATOMS: atom_id res chain seq x y z
N MET A 1 38.85 -86.05 -6.35
CA MET A 1 37.76 -85.82 -5.37
C MET A 1 37.64 -84.31 -5.20
N THR A 2 36.68 -83.71 -5.90
CA THR A 2 36.57 -82.26 -6.14
C THR A 2 35.27 -81.80 -5.47
N PRO A 3 35.23 -80.76 -4.62
CA PRO A 3 33.97 -80.31 -4.07
C PRO A 3 33.27 -79.36 -5.05
N ALA A 4 31.99 -79.62 -5.27
CA ALA A 4 31.07 -78.83 -6.07
C ALA A 4 30.77 -77.49 -5.40
N GLY A 5 30.79 -76.40 -6.18
CA GLY A 5 30.38 -75.07 -5.76
C GLY A 5 28.85 -74.92 -5.81
N ASP A 6 28.31 -74.33 -4.75
CA ASP A 6 26.91 -73.99 -4.54
C ASP A 6 26.51 -72.70 -5.32
N PRO A 7 25.44 -72.68 -6.13
CA PRO A 7 24.99 -71.46 -6.80
C PRO A 7 24.01 -70.67 -5.93
N ARG A 8 24.45 -69.53 -5.40
CA ARG A 8 23.53 -68.60 -4.70
C ARG A 8 22.46 -68.02 -5.64
N PRO A 9 21.21 -67.81 -5.17
CA PRO A 9 20.16 -67.17 -5.96
C PRO A 9 20.44 -65.66 -6.12
N ARG A 10 20.33 -65.14 -7.35
CA ARG A 10 20.34 -63.70 -7.63
C ARG A 10 19.05 -63.06 -7.12
N GLU A 11 19.16 -62.30 -6.04
CA GLU A 11 18.12 -61.40 -5.54
C GLU A 11 17.81 -60.33 -6.61
N ARG A 12 16.60 -60.39 -7.18
CA ARG A 12 16.07 -59.32 -8.04
C ARG A 12 15.75 -58.12 -7.14
N ARG A 13 16.55 -57.06 -7.23
CA ARG A 13 16.20 -55.75 -6.66
C ARG A 13 14.92 -55.22 -7.32
N PRO A 14 13.91 -54.76 -6.55
CA PRO A 14 12.74 -54.11 -7.11
C PRO A 14 13.14 -52.80 -7.78
N ALA A 15 12.66 -52.59 -9.01
CA ALA A 15 12.83 -51.36 -9.75
C ALA A 15 12.20 -50.21 -8.96
N MET A 16 13.02 -49.25 -8.50
CA MET A 16 12.55 -47.98 -7.97
C MET A 16 11.72 -47.28 -9.05
N SER A 17 10.40 -47.24 -8.84
CA SER A 17 9.49 -46.44 -9.65
C SER A 17 9.79 -44.97 -9.39
N SER A 18 10.46 -44.30 -10.33
CA SER A 18 10.66 -42.86 -10.32
C SER A 18 9.32 -42.17 -10.58
N GLN A 19 8.58 -41.91 -9.50
CA GLN A 19 7.40 -41.03 -9.55
C GLN A 19 7.81 -39.66 -10.08
N PRO A 20 7.20 -39.14 -11.16
CA PRO A 20 7.47 -37.80 -11.64
C PRO A 20 7.02 -36.80 -10.58
N THR A 21 7.97 -36.12 -9.93
CA THR A 21 7.67 -35.03 -9.02
C THR A 21 7.01 -33.91 -9.82
N ALA A 22 5.70 -33.73 -9.63
CA ALA A 22 4.96 -32.64 -10.27
C ALA A 22 5.64 -31.29 -9.92
N PRO A 23 5.83 -30.38 -10.90
CA PRO A 23 6.50 -29.12 -10.64
C PRO A 23 5.69 -28.29 -9.62
N PRO A 24 6.36 -27.62 -8.67
CA PRO A 24 5.67 -26.85 -7.65
C PRO A 24 4.82 -25.73 -8.28
N PRO A 25 3.64 -25.42 -7.73
CA PRO A 25 2.72 -24.45 -8.33
C PRO A 25 3.33 -23.04 -8.36
N ARG A 26 3.17 -22.33 -9.49
CA ARG A 26 3.71 -20.99 -9.80
C ARG A 26 3.12 -19.83 -8.96
N ARG A 27 2.78 -20.05 -7.69
CA ARG A 27 2.09 -19.08 -6.81
C ARG A 27 2.87 -17.77 -6.58
N GLY A 28 4.18 -17.77 -6.79
CA GLY A 28 5.03 -16.58 -6.57
C GLY A 28 4.93 -15.49 -7.64
N GLY A 29 4.53 -15.82 -8.88
CA GLY A 29 4.50 -14.85 -9.99
C GLY A 29 3.29 -13.92 -9.94
N ALA A 30 2.08 -14.50 -9.84
CA ALA A 30 0.83 -13.76 -9.77
C ALA A 30 0.78 -12.81 -8.56
N GLY A 31 1.25 -13.25 -7.39
CA GLY A 31 1.31 -12.40 -6.20
C GLY A 31 2.21 -11.17 -6.36
N ARG A 32 3.32 -11.29 -7.12
CA ARG A 32 4.19 -10.14 -7.43
C ARG A 32 3.52 -9.16 -8.39
N VAL A 33 2.80 -9.66 -9.39
CA VAL A 33 2.04 -8.82 -10.35
C VAL A 33 0.94 -8.06 -9.64
N VAL A 34 0.11 -8.75 -8.84
CA VAL A 34 -0.95 -8.12 -8.04
C VAL A 34 -0.37 -7.05 -7.12
N ARG A 35 0.70 -7.38 -6.38
CA ARG A 35 1.33 -6.40 -5.48
C ARG A 35 1.94 -5.21 -6.24
N GLY A 36 2.45 -5.43 -7.45
CA GLY A 36 2.89 -4.36 -8.35
C GLY A 36 1.73 -3.45 -8.75
N ALA A 37 0.63 -4.03 -9.22
CA ALA A 37 -0.57 -3.29 -9.61
C ALA A 37 -1.15 -2.47 -8.44
N VAL A 38 -1.23 -3.04 -7.24
CA VAL A 38 -1.70 -2.32 -6.04
C VAL A 38 -0.77 -1.15 -5.68
N ARG A 39 0.55 -1.29 -5.84
CA ARG A 39 1.48 -0.17 -5.63
C ARG A 39 1.26 0.96 -6.64
N VAL A 40 1.02 0.63 -7.90
CA VAL A 40 0.68 1.62 -8.93
C VAL A 40 -0.65 2.31 -8.60
N LEU A 41 -1.66 1.54 -8.19
CA LEU A 41 -2.96 2.09 -7.79
C LEU A 41 -2.85 3.04 -6.59
N ALA A 42 -2.10 2.64 -5.55
CA ALA A 42 -1.83 3.48 -4.39
C ALA A 42 -1.12 4.78 -4.78
N ALA A 43 -0.06 4.67 -5.60
CA ALA A 43 0.70 5.83 -6.06
C ALA A 43 -0.13 6.77 -6.94
N ALA A 44 -1.00 6.23 -7.81
CA ALA A 44 -1.90 7.03 -8.63
C ALA A 44 -2.92 7.79 -7.78
N GLY A 45 -3.55 7.13 -6.80
CA GLY A 45 -4.48 7.79 -5.87
C GLY A 45 -3.80 8.92 -5.08
N LEU A 46 -2.61 8.65 -4.51
CA LEU A 46 -1.82 9.65 -3.78
C LEU A 46 -1.32 10.80 -4.67
N ALA A 47 -1.03 10.54 -5.95
CA ALA A 47 -0.62 11.58 -6.89
C ALA A 47 -1.77 12.50 -7.28
N VAL A 48 -2.97 11.95 -7.51
CA VAL A 48 -4.19 12.74 -7.75
C VAL A 48 -4.52 13.58 -6.51
N ASP A 49 -4.46 12.97 -5.34
CA ASP A 49 -4.65 13.64 -4.06
C ASP A 49 -3.67 14.81 -3.86
N ALA A 50 -2.37 14.58 -4.12
CA ALA A 50 -1.34 15.62 -4.06
C ALA A 50 -1.62 16.77 -5.03
N TYR A 51 -2.01 16.45 -6.27
CA TYR A 51 -2.34 17.45 -7.28
C TYR A 51 -3.54 18.31 -6.83
N LEU A 52 -4.61 17.70 -6.33
CA LEU A 52 -5.80 18.43 -5.92
C LEU A 52 -5.53 19.31 -4.70
N HIS A 53 -4.77 18.84 -3.71
CA HIS A 53 -4.36 19.67 -2.59
C HIS A 53 -3.49 20.86 -3.03
N ALA A 54 -2.53 20.65 -3.93
CA ALA A 54 -1.71 21.73 -4.48
C ALA A 54 -2.56 22.73 -5.31
N HIS A 55 -3.48 22.22 -6.13
CA HIS A 55 -4.34 23.03 -6.98
C HIS A 55 -5.34 23.88 -6.19
N LEU A 56 -5.88 23.32 -5.10
CA LEU A 56 -6.86 24.00 -4.26
C LEU A 56 -6.23 24.92 -3.21
N ALA A 57 -4.93 24.79 -2.92
CA ALA A 57 -4.27 25.52 -1.84
C ALA A 57 -4.51 27.03 -1.87
N ASP A 58 -4.37 27.66 -3.04
CA ASP A 58 -4.50 29.12 -3.19
C ASP A 58 -5.93 29.60 -2.88
N ARG A 59 -6.94 28.76 -3.09
CA ARG A 59 -8.34 29.05 -2.73
C ARG A 59 -8.52 29.24 -1.23
N TYR A 60 -7.65 28.62 -0.44
CA TYR A 60 -7.74 28.56 1.01
C TYR A 60 -6.71 29.45 1.72
N ASP A 61 -5.93 30.26 0.99
CA ASP A 61 -4.93 31.15 1.61
C ASP A 61 -5.53 32.23 2.51
N ALA A 62 -6.78 32.63 2.25
CA ALA A 62 -7.48 33.61 3.07
C ALA A 62 -7.98 33.05 4.41
N ILE A 63 -8.04 31.73 4.57
CA ILE A 63 -8.45 31.07 5.82
C ILE A 63 -7.18 30.76 6.63
N ALA A 64 -7.03 31.41 7.78
CA ALA A 64 -5.80 31.27 8.56
C ALA A 64 -6.01 31.46 10.06
N SER A 65 -5.19 30.75 10.83
CA SER A 65 -4.84 31.03 12.22
C SER A 65 -3.32 31.25 12.28
N SER A 66 -2.61 30.69 13.25
CA SER A 66 -1.13 30.69 13.28
C SER A 66 -0.53 29.96 12.08
N VAL A 67 -1.22 28.94 11.56
CA VAL A 67 -0.93 28.28 10.28
C VAL A 67 -2.11 28.52 9.33
N GLY A 68 -1.83 28.89 8.08
CA GLY A 68 -2.86 29.07 7.05
C GLY A 68 -3.41 27.75 6.53
N GLN A 69 -4.69 27.70 6.17
CA GLN A 69 -5.31 26.53 5.55
C GLN A 69 -4.66 26.21 4.19
N GLY A 70 -4.39 27.22 3.37
CA GLY A 70 -3.61 27.02 2.14
C GLY A 70 -2.22 26.43 2.39
N THR A 71 -1.57 26.77 3.51
CA THR A 71 -0.30 26.14 3.92
C THR A 71 -0.49 24.67 4.29
N LEU A 72 -1.57 24.32 5.00
CA LEU A 72 -1.90 22.93 5.32
C LEU A 72 -2.14 22.11 4.06
N PHE A 73 -2.88 22.65 3.07
CA PHE A 73 -3.06 22.01 1.76
C PHE A 73 -1.73 21.73 1.05
N ARG A 74 -0.79 22.69 1.06
CA ARG A 74 0.55 22.48 0.44
C ARG A 74 1.37 21.43 1.19
N LEU A 75 1.28 21.39 2.52
CA LEU A 75 1.94 20.37 3.34
C LEU A 75 1.38 18.98 3.03
N GLU A 76 0.06 18.83 2.98
CA GLU A 76 -0.58 17.56 2.62
C GLU A 76 -0.23 17.13 1.20
N ALA A 77 -0.20 18.07 0.24
CA ALA A 77 0.27 17.79 -1.13
C ALA A 77 1.71 17.25 -1.15
N ALA A 78 2.63 17.85 -0.39
CA ALA A 78 4.01 17.38 -0.30
C ALA A 78 4.11 16.00 0.36
N LEU A 79 3.34 15.74 1.42
CA LEU A 79 3.29 14.45 2.10
C LEU A 79 2.72 13.35 1.18
N ALA A 80 1.64 13.65 0.45
CA ALA A 80 1.02 12.74 -0.51
C ALA A 80 1.95 12.43 -1.69
N ALA A 81 2.63 13.44 -2.24
CA ALA A 81 3.64 13.24 -3.29
C ALA A 81 4.80 12.36 -2.80
N LEU A 82 5.33 12.63 -1.59
CA LEU A 82 6.36 11.80 -0.98
C LEU A 82 5.85 10.37 -0.78
N ALA A 83 4.64 10.18 -0.25
CA ALA A 83 4.02 8.88 -0.06
C ALA A 83 3.91 8.09 -1.37
N ALA A 84 3.50 8.74 -2.46
CA ALA A 84 3.43 8.12 -3.79
C ALA A 84 4.80 7.62 -4.24
N LEU A 85 5.86 8.41 -4.06
CA LEU A 85 7.23 8.02 -4.39
C LEU A 85 7.74 6.87 -3.51
N LEU A 86 7.49 6.92 -2.20
CA LEU A 86 7.94 5.88 -1.27
C LEU A 86 7.24 4.54 -1.54
N VAL A 87 5.93 4.55 -1.81
CA VAL A 87 5.17 3.33 -2.10
C VAL A 87 5.51 2.78 -3.48
N LEU A 88 5.82 3.61 -4.47
CA LEU A 88 6.13 3.16 -5.82
C LEU A 88 7.58 2.68 -5.94
N LEU A 89 8.53 3.46 -5.42
CA LEU A 89 9.96 3.31 -5.69
C LEU A 89 10.72 2.64 -4.54
N TRP A 90 10.52 3.08 -3.30
CA TRP A 90 11.29 2.57 -2.16
C TRP A 90 10.82 1.20 -1.69
N ARG A 91 9.50 0.99 -1.69
CA ARG A 91 8.83 -0.31 -1.48
C ARG A 91 9.13 -1.00 -0.14
N ARG A 92 9.59 -0.27 0.89
CA ARG A 92 9.91 -0.77 2.24
C ARG A 92 8.77 -0.56 3.25
N LEU A 93 8.85 -1.25 4.40
CA LEU A 93 7.85 -1.12 5.49
C LEU A 93 7.62 0.32 5.94
N PRO A 94 8.66 1.12 6.25
CA PRO A 94 8.44 2.50 6.70
C PRO A 94 7.72 3.36 5.64
N GLY A 95 8.07 3.20 4.36
CA GLY A 95 7.41 3.91 3.27
C GLY A 95 5.94 3.50 3.09
N ASP A 96 5.64 2.20 3.18
CA ASP A 96 4.26 1.71 3.11
C ASP A 96 3.42 2.18 4.32
N LEU A 97 4.02 2.23 5.52
CA LEU A 97 3.36 2.77 6.73
C LEU A 97 3.10 4.26 6.59
N PHE A 98 4.09 5.03 6.15
CA PHE A 98 3.95 6.45 5.89
C PHE A 98 2.82 6.73 4.89
N ALA A 99 2.81 6.01 3.76
CA ALA A 99 1.76 6.14 2.75
C ALA A 99 0.36 5.79 3.29
N ALA A 100 0.26 4.74 4.11
CA ALA A 100 -1.01 4.40 4.77
C ALA A 100 -1.45 5.49 5.77
N SER A 101 -0.53 6.03 6.56
CA SER A 101 -0.84 7.12 7.50
C SER A 101 -1.34 8.37 6.77
N VAL A 102 -0.71 8.76 5.67
CA VAL A 102 -1.16 9.91 4.86
C VAL A 102 -2.53 9.64 4.24
N ALA A 103 -2.71 8.49 3.58
CA ALA A 103 -3.97 8.19 2.90
C ALA A 103 -5.14 8.03 3.87
N VAL A 104 -4.98 7.23 4.93
CA VAL A 104 -6.03 6.99 5.94
C VAL A 104 -6.26 8.24 6.79
N GLY A 105 -5.19 8.93 7.19
CA GLY A 105 -5.27 10.15 8.01
C GLY A 105 -5.98 11.28 7.28
N GLY A 106 -5.59 11.58 6.03
CA GLY A 106 -6.26 12.62 5.25
C GLY A 106 -7.69 12.25 4.88
N LEU A 107 -8.00 10.97 4.63
CA LEU A 107 -9.42 10.55 4.46
C LEU A 107 -10.22 10.80 5.73
N ALA A 108 -9.67 10.44 6.89
CA ALA A 108 -10.33 10.64 8.17
C ALA A 108 -10.54 12.13 8.45
N LEU A 109 -9.52 12.98 8.25
CA LEU A 109 -9.63 14.42 8.43
C LEU A 109 -10.64 15.03 7.45
N LEU A 110 -10.62 14.66 6.17
CA LEU A 110 -11.60 15.11 5.18
C LEU A 110 -13.03 14.81 5.66
N LEU A 111 -13.29 13.60 6.16
CA LEU A 111 -14.61 13.21 6.64
C LEU A 111 -14.97 13.93 7.95
N VAL A 112 -14.04 14.07 8.89
CA VAL A 112 -14.25 14.80 10.15
C VAL A 112 -14.62 16.25 9.83
N TYR A 113 -13.79 16.98 9.10
CA TYR A 113 -14.04 18.38 8.74
C TYR A 113 -15.23 18.56 7.80
N ARG A 114 -15.71 17.50 7.15
CA ARG A 114 -16.95 17.53 6.37
C ARG A 114 -18.20 17.41 7.24
N TYR A 115 -18.17 16.62 8.30
CA TYR A 115 -19.38 16.23 9.05
C TYR A 115 -19.42 16.77 10.48
N VAL A 116 -18.29 17.23 11.02
CA VAL A 116 -18.16 17.73 12.38
C VAL A 116 -17.51 19.10 12.32
N ASP A 117 -18.22 20.08 12.85
CA ASP A 117 -17.66 21.40 13.14
C ASP A 117 -16.86 21.28 14.45
N VAL A 118 -15.54 21.20 14.30
CA VAL A 118 -14.60 21.12 15.44
C VAL A 118 -14.09 22.50 15.85
N GLY A 119 -14.40 23.54 15.07
CA GLY A 119 -13.85 24.89 15.20
C GLY A 119 -12.34 24.98 15.00
N GLU A 120 -11.77 26.12 15.41
CA GLU A 120 -10.32 26.35 15.43
C GLU A 120 -9.64 25.49 16.52
N LEU A 121 -8.55 24.82 16.16
CA LEU A 121 -7.79 23.93 17.06
C LEU A 121 -6.36 24.44 17.24
N GLY A 122 -6.15 25.29 18.24
CA GLY A 122 -4.84 25.85 18.55
C GLY A 122 -4.27 26.63 17.36
N PRO A 123 -3.14 26.22 16.75
CA PRO A 123 -2.58 26.92 15.59
C PRO A 123 -3.29 26.63 14.27
N ILE A 124 -4.22 25.66 14.25
CA ILE A 124 -4.92 25.19 13.05
C ILE A 124 -6.25 25.94 12.94
N PRO A 125 -6.57 26.58 11.80
CA PRO A 125 -7.81 27.33 11.61
C PRO A 125 -9.03 26.42 11.67
N ASP A 126 -10.22 27.02 11.72
CA ASP A 126 -11.45 26.27 11.49
C ASP A 126 -11.49 25.74 10.04
N MET A 127 -11.45 24.42 9.92
CA MET A 127 -11.39 23.69 8.64
C MET A 127 -12.75 23.12 8.24
N TYR A 128 -13.82 23.40 9.00
CA TYR A 128 -15.14 22.84 8.73
C TYR A 128 -15.65 23.26 7.35
N GLU A 129 -15.91 22.28 6.48
CA GLU A 129 -16.36 22.50 5.11
C GLU A 129 -17.51 21.53 4.80
N PRO A 130 -18.78 21.93 5.04
CA PRO A 130 -19.93 21.07 4.88
C PRO A 130 -20.39 20.93 3.43
N VAL A 131 -19.76 21.57 2.46
CA VAL A 131 -20.18 21.45 1.05
C VAL A 131 -19.38 20.34 0.36
N TRP A 132 -20.08 19.57 -0.47
CA TRP A 132 -19.45 18.69 -1.47
C TRP A 132 -19.41 19.42 -2.80
N TYR A 133 -18.26 19.36 -3.46
CA TYR A 133 -18.01 19.91 -4.78
C TYR A 133 -17.08 18.97 -5.55
N GLY A 134 -17.03 19.10 -6.87
CA GLY A 134 -16.42 18.11 -7.76
C GLY A 134 -14.99 17.72 -7.37
N GLU A 135 -14.11 18.68 -7.13
CA GLU A 135 -12.72 18.41 -6.73
C GLU A 135 -12.65 17.68 -5.38
N LYS A 136 -13.49 18.03 -4.41
CA LYS A 136 -13.55 17.35 -3.11
C LYS A 136 -14.04 15.91 -3.23
N GLU A 137 -15.03 15.65 -4.10
CA GLU A 137 -15.50 14.29 -4.39
C GLU A 137 -14.38 13.44 -5.01
N VAL A 138 -13.64 14.01 -5.97
CA VAL A 138 -12.49 13.33 -6.59
C VAL A 138 -11.40 13.07 -5.56
N THR A 139 -11.06 14.06 -4.71
CA THR A 139 -10.10 13.87 -3.60
C THR A 139 -10.54 12.73 -2.70
N ALA A 140 -11.79 12.71 -2.23
CA ALA A 140 -12.30 11.68 -1.35
C ALA A 140 -12.20 10.26 -1.98
N VAL A 141 -12.55 10.12 -3.26
CA VAL A 141 -12.44 8.83 -3.97
C VAL A 141 -10.98 8.42 -4.15
N ALA A 142 -10.12 9.33 -4.62
CA ALA A 142 -8.69 9.06 -4.83
C ALA A 142 -8.01 8.63 -3.52
N GLN A 143 -8.30 9.35 -2.45
CA GLN A 143 -7.79 9.10 -1.12
C GLN A 143 -8.32 7.77 -0.53
N ALA A 144 -9.59 7.44 -0.74
CA ALA A 144 -10.16 6.14 -0.33
C ALA A 144 -9.52 4.97 -1.08
N VAL A 145 -9.30 5.10 -2.38
CA VAL A 145 -8.59 4.08 -3.19
C VAL A 145 -7.15 3.92 -2.69
N ALA A 146 -6.44 5.02 -2.43
CA ALA A 146 -5.09 4.99 -1.87
C ALA A 146 -5.06 4.33 -0.48
N ALA A 147 -6.01 4.67 0.40
CA ALA A 147 -6.10 4.10 1.74
C ALA A 147 -6.30 2.58 1.68
N LEU A 148 -7.25 2.09 0.88
CA LEU A 148 -7.48 0.66 0.71
C LEU A 148 -6.26 -0.06 0.10
N ALA A 149 -5.63 0.53 -0.91
CA ALA A 149 -4.46 -0.05 -1.55
C ALA A 149 -3.25 -0.13 -0.60
N THR A 150 -2.97 0.93 0.17
CA THR A 150 -1.87 0.96 1.15
C THR A 150 -2.13 0.00 2.32
N LEU A 151 -3.36 -0.07 2.83
CA LEU A 151 -3.76 -1.06 3.84
C LEU A 151 -3.58 -2.48 3.33
N PHE A 152 -3.98 -2.77 2.08
CA PHE A 152 -3.72 -4.07 1.46
C PHE A 152 -2.21 -4.39 1.43
N LEU A 153 -1.35 -3.44 1.06
CA LEU A 153 0.11 -3.62 1.02
C LEU A 153 0.71 -3.89 2.40
N LEU A 154 0.09 -3.36 3.47
CA LEU A 154 0.48 -3.60 4.86
C LEU A 154 0.02 -4.97 5.37
N LEU A 155 -1.22 -5.35 5.08
CA LEU A 155 -1.83 -6.58 5.57
C LEU A 155 -1.37 -7.83 4.80
N VAL A 156 -1.17 -7.72 3.49
CA VAL A 156 -0.81 -8.84 2.60
C VAL A 156 0.69 -8.86 2.34
N ARG A 157 1.48 -8.78 3.42
CA ARG A 157 2.94 -8.90 3.34
C ARG A 157 3.36 -10.36 3.27
N PRO A 158 4.28 -10.72 2.35
CA PRO A 158 4.97 -11.99 2.46
C PRO A 158 5.63 -12.05 3.84
N ARG A 159 5.30 -13.07 4.63
CA ARG A 159 6.04 -13.37 5.86
C ARG A 159 7.47 -13.68 5.44
N GLY A 160 8.36 -12.70 5.56
CA GLY A 160 9.78 -12.93 5.41
C GLY A 160 10.17 -13.95 6.46
N GLY A 161 10.68 -15.10 6.04
CA GLY A 161 11.26 -16.07 6.95
C GLY A 161 12.36 -15.37 7.74
N ARG A 162 12.07 -15.04 9.00
CA ARG A 162 13.10 -14.70 9.97
C ARG A 162 13.89 -15.98 10.20
N GLY A 163 15.04 -16.05 9.57
CA GLY A 163 15.95 -17.17 9.63
C GLY A 163 17.27 -16.78 9.03
N ARG A 164 17.91 -15.75 9.61
CA ARG A 164 19.37 -15.60 9.78
C ARG A 164 19.59 -14.69 10.98
#